data_AF-Q08R43-F1
#
_entry.id   AF-Q08R43-F1
#
_cell.length_a   1.000
_cell.length_b   1.000
_cell.length_c   1.000
_cell.angle_alpha   90.00
_cell.angle_beta   90.00
_cell.angle_gamma   90.00
#
_symmetry.space_group_name_H-M   'P 1'
#
loop_
_entity.id
_entity.type
_entity.pdbx_description
1 polymer ?
#
loop_
_entity_poly.entity_id
_entity_poly.type
_entity_poly.pdbx_seq_one_letter_code
_entity_poly.pdbx_strand_id
1 'polypeptide(L)'
;MPLQKPSGGPAVKRPLLTLAWTLLASTGAAAAPKSTLRYSPPPDQERPVIIDATVGPQGSDFAMRLLFNKDPWGDACKNRCANATLFLDTDSSTSTGIQLGKGVPETGADLAVIVQGVREYLDNRADTFLRVKVRQLSDNAQSVDDGEALADLNHRQDPERVQFEDRTVYLLIDATSTTLPSGRKVRVIYHPPGSKAIQGTLAGMLSGGSSGSVRIFRGGSSKNAAPKAGGSARPSNSSGAFQEEQPLRSQPVSSGTGDNG
;
A
#
# COMPACT_ATOMS: atom_id res chain seq x y z
N MET A 1 17.69 -14.28 82.94
CA MET A 1 16.34 -13.90 83.43
C MET A 1 16.51 -12.61 84.24
N PRO A 2 15.66 -11.57 84.17
CA PRO A 2 14.26 -11.44 83.70
C PRO A 2 14.12 -10.60 82.40
N LEU A 3 13.09 -10.80 81.54
CA LEU A 3 11.78 -10.09 81.47
C LEU A 3 11.92 -8.55 81.64
N GLN A 4 11.41 -7.68 80.76
CA GLN A 4 10.01 -7.60 80.34
C GLN A 4 9.83 -6.59 79.19
N LYS A 5 8.94 -6.89 78.24
CA LYS A 5 8.40 -5.99 77.20
C LYS A 5 7.16 -5.26 77.76
N PRO A 6 6.93 -3.98 77.44
CA PRO A 6 5.74 -3.62 76.62
C PRO A 6 6.08 -2.54 75.57
N SER A 7 5.65 -2.67 74.32
CA SER A 7 4.34 -2.23 73.75
C SER A 7 4.22 -0.71 73.59
N GLY A 8 4.13 -0.25 72.34
CA GLY A 8 3.76 1.13 71.97
C GLY A 8 4.32 1.57 70.61
N GLY A 9 3.63 1.25 69.51
CA GLY A 9 3.82 1.98 68.24
C GLY A 9 2.89 3.21 68.17
N PRO A 10 2.79 3.92 67.03
CA PRO A 10 3.78 4.16 65.98
C PRO A 10 3.97 5.67 65.71
N ALA A 11 5.18 6.11 65.38
CA ALA A 11 5.38 7.43 64.76
C ALA A 11 5.87 7.21 63.32
N VAL A 12 4.91 7.03 62.41
CA VAL A 12 5.16 6.93 60.96
C VAL A 12 5.61 8.31 60.47
N LYS A 13 6.93 8.52 60.42
CA LYS A 13 7.53 9.60 59.67
C LYS A 13 7.32 9.29 58.19
N ARG A 14 6.42 10.02 57.54
CA ARG A 14 6.19 10.01 56.09
C ARG A 14 7.49 10.36 55.36
N PRO A 15 8.09 9.47 54.57
CA PRO A 15 8.92 9.91 53.47
C PRO A 15 7.98 10.21 52.31
N LEU A 16 7.99 11.46 51.86
CA LEU A 16 7.41 11.88 50.59
C LEU A 16 8.00 10.98 49.49
N LEU A 17 7.20 10.00 49.04
CA LEU A 17 7.41 9.28 47.80
C LEU A 17 7.29 10.29 46.67
N THR A 18 8.42 10.90 46.29
CA THR A 18 8.58 11.55 45.00
C THR A 18 8.52 10.47 43.93
N LEU A 19 7.30 10.14 43.51
CA LEU A 19 6.99 9.31 42.36
C LEU A 19 7.36 10.12 41.11
N ALA A 20 8.66 10.18 40.81
CA ALA A 20 9.16 10.72 39.57
C ALA A 20 8.70 9.79 38.45
N TRP A 21 7.60 10.18 37.80
CA TRP A 21 7.17 9.65 36.52
C TRP A 21 8.23 9.98 35.48
N THR A 22 9.28 9.17 35.40
CA THR A 22 10.07 9.04 34.18
C THR A 22 9.20 8.29 33.17
N LEU A 23 8.23 9.01 32.60
CA LEU A 23 7.72 8.72 31.27
C LEU A 23 8.91 8.87 30.32
N LEU A 24 9.72 7.80 30.21
CA LEU A 24 10.54 7.62 29.03
C LEU A 24 9.54 7.55 27.88
N ALA A 25 9.39 8.69 27.21
CA ALA A 25 8.93 8.77 25.84
C ALA A 25 9.88 7.91 25.01
N SER A 26 9.63 6.59 24.99
CA SER A 26 10.05 5.75 23.88
C SER A 26 9.21 6.20 22.70
N THR A 27 9.59 7.32 22.09
CA THR A 27 9.32 7.57 20.69
C THR A 27 10.03 6.44 19.95
N GLY A 28 9.36 5.30 19.86
CA GLY A 28 9.73 4.25 18.93
C GLY A 28 9.66 4.92 17.57
N ALA A 29 10.82 5.31 17.04
CA ALA A 29 10.96 5.54 15.62
C ALA A 29 10.51 4.21 14.98
N ALA A 30 9.28 4.17 14.52
CA ALA A 30 8.78 3.06 13.72
C ALA A 30 9.72 3.00 12.53
N ALA A 31 10.62 2.01 12.54
CA ALA A 31 11.54 1.80 11.44
C ALA A 31 10.71 1.73 10.17
N ALA A 32 11.00 2.59 9.19
CA ALA A 32 10.33 2.54 7.90
C ALA A 32 10.46 1.11 7.36
N PRO A 33 9.37 0.50 6.85
CA PRO A 33 9.41 -0.90 6.52
C PRO A 33 10.40 -1.09 5.37
N LYS A 34 11.35 -2.01 5.56
CA LYS A 34 12.38 -2.29 4.56
C LYS A 34 11.72 -2.89 3.33
N SER A 35 12.07 -2.36 2.15
CA SER A 35 11.54 -2.89 0.89
C SER A 35 11.86 -4.37 0.74
N THR A 36 10.85 -5.16 0.39
CA THR A 36 10.97 -6.61 0.12
C THR A 36 11.63 -6.84 -1.23
N LEU A 37 11.28 -6.04 -2.25
CA LEU A 37 11.87 -6.09 -3.59
C LEU A 37 12.01 -4.69 -4.17
N ARG A 38 12.99 -4.52 -5.06
CA ARG A 38 13.19 -3.29 -5.83
C ARG A 38 13.47 -3.62 -7.29
N TYR A 39 12.93 -2.82 -8.18
CA TYR A 39 13.08 -2.97 -9.62
C TYR A 39 13.39 -1.63 -10.27
N SER A 40 14.31 -1.63 -11.21
CA SER A 40 14.63 -0.47 -12.05
C SER A 40 14.19 -0.78 -13.49
N PRO A 41 13.04 -0.28 -13.94
CA PRO A 41 12.56 -0.54 -15.29
C PRO A 41 13.43 0.16 -16.34
N PRO A 42 13.48 -0.39 -17.56
CA PRO A 42 14.11 0.32 -18.67
C PRO A 42 13.31 1.61 -19.00
N PRO A 43 13.97 2.63 -19.56
CA PRO A 43 13.39 3.97 -19.74
C PRO A 43 12.19 4.01 -20.69
N ASP A 44 12.09 3.05 -21.60
CA ASP A 44 11.05 2.89 -22.62
C ASP A 44 9.83 2.08 -22.13
N GLN A 45 9.82 1.66 -20.86
CA GLN A 45 8.72 0.87 -20.30
C GLN A 45 7.38 1.63 -20.42
N GLU A 46 6.50 1.18 -21.32
CA GLU A 46 5.22 1.85 -21.59
C GLU A 46 4.27 1.79 -20.40
N ARG A 47 4.02 0.56 -19.89
CA ARG A 47 3.05 0.29 -18.83
C ARG A 47 3.62 0.60 -17.44
N PRO A 48 2.81 1.10 -16.49
CA PRO A 48 3.19 1.17 -15.09
C PRO A 48 3.61 -0.21 -14.56
N VAL A 49 4.74 -0.25 -13.86
CA VAL A 49 5.33 -1.44 -13.23
C VAL A 49 5.71 -1.13 -11.80
N ILE A 50 5.75 -2.16 -10.96
CA ILE A 50 6.13 -2.05 -9.55
C ILE A 50 7.64 -1.84 -9.46
N ILE A 51 8.09 -0.79 -8.78
CA ILE A 51 9.51 -0.45 -8.61
C ILE A 51 10.01 -0.65 -7.18
N ASP A 52 9.12 -0.61 -6.20
CA ASP A 52 9.40 -0.91 -4.79
C ASP A 52 8.17 -1.62 -4.23
N ALA A 53 8.34 -2.82 -3.69
CA ALA A 53 7.28 -3.50 -2.97
C ALA A 53 7.72 -3.82 -1.56
N THR A 54 6.87 -3.51 -0.61
CA THR A 54 7.00 -3.88 0.79
C THR A 54 5.84 -4.77 1.15
N VAL A 55 6.13 -5.99 1.58
CA VAL A 55 5.15 -7.00 1.97
C VAL A 55 5.48 -7.48 3.38
N GLY A 56 4.45 -7.67 4.20
CA GLY A 56 4.60 -8.10 5.58
C GLY A 56 3.29 -8.64 6.17
N PRO A 57 3.37 -9.48 7.21
CA PRO A 57 2.20 -9.85 7.99
C PRO A 57 1.66 -8.63 8.74
N GLN A 58 0.33 -8.45 8.74
CA GLN A 58 -0.36 -7.42 9.51
C GLN A 58 -1.64 -7.98 10.11
N GLY A 59 -1.60 -8.36 11.39
CA GLY A 59 -2.71 -9.08 12.01
C GLY A 59 -2.85 -10.46 11.38
N SER A 60 -4.01 -10.74 10.81
CA SER A 60 -4.30 -11.98 10.09
C SER A 60 -4.21 -11.85 8.57
N ASP A 61 -3.78 -10.68 8.07
CA ASP A 61 -3.66 -10.38 6.65
C ASP A 61 -2.19 -10.30 6.21
N PHE A 62 -1.95 -10.43 4.91
CA PHE A 62 -0.76 -9.90 4.26
C PHE A 62 -0.99 -8.45 3.84
N ALA A 63 -0.18 -7.54 4.38
CA ALA A 63 -0.18 -6.15 3.98
C ALA A 63 0.89 -5.86 2.92
N MET A 64 0.52 -5.06 1.92
CA MET A 64 1.41 -4.70 0.82
C MET A 64 1.40 -3.19 0.58
N ARG A 65 2.57 -2.63 0.31
CA ARG A 65 2.77 -1.28 -0.24
C ARG A 65 3.53 -1.44 -1.55
N LEU A 66 2.87 -1.12 -2.66
CA LEU A 66 3.38 -1.29 -4.02
C LEU A 66 3.54 0.09 -4.66
N LEU A 67 4.78 0.53 -4.84
CA LEU A 67 5.08 1.77 -5.54
C LEU A 67 5.27 1.48 -7.03
N PHE A 68 4.56 2.23 -7.88
CA PHE A 68 4.68 2.16 -9.32
C PHE A 68 5.57 3.29 -9.88
N ASN A 69 6.24 3.03 -11.02
CA ASN A 69 7.00 4.07 -11.73
C ASN A 69 6.10 5.14 -12.37
N LYS A 70 4.84 4.81 -12.68
CA LYS A 70 3.83 5.68 -13.31
C LYS A 70 2.49 5.45 -12.61
N ASP A 71 1.51 6.30 -12.90
CA ASP A 71 0.16 6.13 -12.37
C ASP A 71 -0.44 4.78 -12.80
N PRO A 72 -0.81 3.90 -11.85
CA PRO A 72 -1.23 2.55 -12.18
C PRO A 72 -2.62 2.48 -12.82
N TRP A 73 -3.45 3.52 -12.67
CA TRP A 73 -4.82 3.60 -13.19
C TRP A 73 -5.20 5.05 -13.49
N GLY A 74 -6.38 5.26 -14.06
CA GLY A 74 -6.91 6.58 -14.38
C GLY A 74 -6.52 7.07 -15.77
N ASP A 75 -6.76 8.36 -16.03
CA ASP A 75 -6.58 8.93 -17.36
C ASP A 75 -5.10 9.09 -17.76
N ALA A 76 -4.20 9.20 -16.79
CA ALA A 76 -2.76 9.35 -17.02
C ALA A 76 -2.16 8.14 -17.76
N CYS A 77 -2.65 6.92 -17.48
CA CYS A 77 -2.18 5.71 -18.14
C CYS A 77 -2.94 5.36 -19.42
N LYS A 78 -4.04 6.05 -19.75
CA LYS A 78 -4.85 5.85 -20.97
C LYS A 78 -5.21 4.36 -21.18
N ASN A 79 -4.65 3.73 -22.24
CA ASN A 79 -4.86 2.32 -22.60
C ASN A 79 -3.71 1.40 -22.14
N ARG A 80 -2.77 1.93 -21.35
CA ARG A 80 -1.54 1.26 -20.91
C ARG A 80 -1.45 1.23 -19.39
N CYS A 81 -2.59 1.11 -18.70
CA CYS A 81 -2.63 1.01 -17.24
C CYS A 81 -1.96 -0.25 -16.70
N ALA A 82 -1.74 -0.27 -15.39
CA ALA A 82 -1.06 -1.35 -14.70
C ALA A 82 -1.76 -2.68 -14.95
N ASN A 83 -0.96 -3.72 -15.15
CA ASN A 83 -1.36 -5.12 -15.10
C ASN A 83 -0.17 -5.88 -14.52
N ALA A 84 0.00 -5.77 -13.20
CA ALA A 84 1.14 -6.31 -12.48
C ALA A 84 0.69 -7.48 -11.61
N THR A 85 1.38 -8.61 -11.71
CA THR A 85 1.12 -9.79 -10.88
C THR A 85 2.26 -9.99 -9.89
N LEU A 86 1.92 -9.99 -8.60
CA LEU A 86 2.80 -10.35 -7.51
C LEU A 86 2.44 -11.76 -7.03
N PHE A 87 3.44 -12.60 -6.83
CA PHE A 87 3.25 -13.96 -6.35
C PHE A 87 3.73 -14.09 -4.91
N LEU A 88 2.96 -14.79 -4.07
CA LEU A 88 3.36 -15.15 -2.72
C LEU A 88 3.48 -16.67 -2.63
N ASP A 89 4.67 -17.12 -2.29
CA ASP A 89 4.98 -18.48 -1.88
C ASP A 89 5.03 -18.47 -0.34
N THR A 90 3.99 -19.04 0.27
CA THR A 90 3.65 -18.87 1.69
C THR A 90 4.27 -19.93 2.61
N ASP A 91 4.70 -21.07 2.06
CA ASP A 91 5.52 -22.07 2.76
C ASP A 91 7.01 -22.02 2.39
N SER A 92 7.39 -21.17 1.46
CA SER A 92 8.74 -21.04 0.91
C SER A 92 9.21 -22.25 0.09
N SER A 93 8.28 -23.03 -0.49
CA SER A 93 8.59 -24.19 -1.33
C SER A 93 8.96 -23.78 -2.76
N THR A 94 9.90 -24.47 -3.41
CA THR A 94 10.24 -24.25 -4.83
C THR A 94 9.70 -25.35 -5.74
N SER A 95 8.89 -26.27 -5.22
CA SER A 95 8.49 -27.50 -5.91
C SER A 95 7.08 -27.47 -6.49
N THR A 96 6.40 -26.33 -6.44
CA THR A 96 5.00 -26.15 -6.84
C THR A 96 4.82 -24.86 -7.62
N GLY A 97 3.65 -24.65 -8.20
CA GLY A 97 3.24 -23.36 -8.76
C GLY A 97 3.72 -23.12 -10.20
N ILE A 98 3.47 -21.91 -10.69
CA ILE A 98 3.56 -21.60 -12.13
C ILE A 98 5.01 -21.37 -12.55
N GLN A 99 5.37 -21.87 -13.73
CA GLN A 99 6.60 -21.50 -14.42
C GLN A 99 6.43 -20.18 -15.20
N LEU A 100 7.14 -19.12 -14.80
CA LEU A 100 7.00 -17.79 -15.39
C LEU A 100 7.74 -17.59 -16.72
N GLY A 101 7.91 -18.65 -17.49
CA GLY A 101 8.63 -18.66 -18.77
C GLY A 101 9.52 -19.87 -18.93
N LYS A 102 9.91 -20.17 -20.18
CA LYS A 102 10.74 -21.33 -20.49
C LYS A 102 12.10 -21.25 -19.78
N GLY A 103 12.40 -22.24 -18.96
CA GLY A 103 13.67 -22.34 -18.23
C GLY A 103 13.78 -21.44 -17.00
N VAL A 104 12.69 -20.79 -16.59
CA VAL A 104 12.59 -20.10 -15.30
C VAL A 104 12.20 -21.13 -14.24
N PRO A 105 12.76 -21.12 -13.03
CA PRO A 105 12.26 -21.96 -11.95
C PRO A 105 10.78 -21.73 -11.67
N GLU A 106 10.09 -22.76 -11.20
CA GLU A 106 8.72 -22.63 -10.72
C GLU A 106 8.66 -21.63 -9.56
N THR A 107 7.55 -20.92 -9.47
CA THR A 107 7.39 -19.88 -8.47
C THR A 107 7.29 -20.42 -7.06
N GLY A 108 6.74 -21.61 -6.85
CA GLY A 108 6.33 -22.07 -5.53
C GLY A 108 5.09 -21.36 -5.01
N ALA A 109 4.45 -20.53 -5.83
CA ALA A 109 3.49 -19.56 -5.33
C ALA A 109 2.15 -20.20 -5.03
N ASP A 110 1.65 -19.95 -3.81
CA ASP A 110 0.30 -20.29 -3.38
C ASP A 110 -0.71 -19.20 -3.76
N LEU A 111 -0.25 -17.94 -3.89
CA LEU A 111 -1.10 -16.81 -4.26
C LEU A 111 -0.56 -16.06 -5.47
N ALA A 112 -1.49 -15.60 -6.30
CA ALA A 112 -1.29 -14.53 -7.27
C ALA A 112 -2.15 -13.31 -6.91
N VAL A 113 -1.51 -12.17 -6.70
CA VAL A 113 -2.14 -10.87 -6.49
C VAL A 113 -1.95 -10.02 -7.73
N ILE A 114 -3.04 -9.76 -8.44
CA ILE A 114 -3.05 -9.09 -9.74
C ILE A 114 -3.61 -7.69 -9.56
N VAL A 115 -2.78 -6.67 -9.75
CA VAL A 115 -3.16 -5.26 -9.66
C VAL A 115 -3.40 -4.72 -11.07
N GLN A 116 -4.63 -4.29 -11.33
CA GLN A 116 -5.10 -3.88 -12.65
C GLN A 116 -5.70 -2.47 -12.60
N GLY A 117 -5.22 -1.58 -13.47
CA GLY A 117 -5.93 -0.34 -13.79
C GLY A 117 -7.00 -0.63 -14.84
N VAL A 118 -8.26 -0.50 -14.46
CA VAL A 118 -9.41 -0.81 -15.30
C VAL A 118 -9.99 0.48 -15.88
N ARG A 119 -10.45 0.38 -17.13
CA ARG A 119 -11.20 1.42 -17.84
C ARG A 119 -12.42 0.77 -18.48
N GLU A 120 -13.59 0.95 -17.87
CA GLU A 120 -14.87 0.45 -18.34
C GLU A 120 -15.60 1.56 -19.10
N TYR A 121 -16.21 1.23 -20.23
CA TYR A 121 -16.98 2.19 -21.03
C TYR A 121 -18.47 1.92 -20.80
N LEU A 122 -19.17 2.89 -20.20
CA LEU A 122 -20.61 2.86 -19.99
C LEU A 122 -21.22 4.08 -20.67
N ASP A 123 -22.07 3.87 -21.67
CA ASP A 123 -22.93 4.87 -22.31
C ASP A 123 -22.28 6.25 -22.55
N ASN A 124 -21.10 6.24 -23.19
CA ASN A 124 -20.27 7.41 -23.54
C ASN A 124 -19.40 8.02 -22.42
N ARG A 125 -19.28 7.36 -21.26
CA ARG A 125 -18.30 7.71 -20.23
C ARG A 125 -17.33 6.56 -19.98
N ALA A 126 -16.06 6.91 -19.80
CA ALA A 126 -15.05 5.96 -19.35
C ALA A 126 -14.97 6.04 -17.83
N ASP A 127 -15.37 4.98 -17.15
CA ASP A 127 -15.16 4.83 -15.73
C ASP A 127 -13.82 4.14 -15.48
N THR A 128 -12.97 4.74 -14.64
CA THR A 128 -11.61 4.23 -14.39
C THR A 128 -11.41 3.92 -12.93
N PHE A 129 -10.90 2.73 -12.63
CA PHE A 129 -10.66 2.32 -11.24
C PHE A 129 -9.54 1.30 -11.11
N LEU A 130 -8.96 1.24 -9.91
CA LEU A 130 -8.04 0.19 -9.53
C LEU A 130 -8.82 -1.05 -9.06
N ARG A 131 -8.52 -2.20 -9.68
CA ARG A 131 -9.04 -3.53 -9.34
C ARG A 131 -7.89 -4.44 -8.92
N VAL A 132 -8.14 -5.30 -7.93
CA VAL A 132 -7.15 -6.23 -7.38
C VAL A 132 -7.79 -7.59 -7.31
N LYS A 133 -7.25 -8.55 -8.08
CA LYS A 133 -7.70 -9.94 -8.05
C LYS A 133 -6.71 -10.75 -7.25
N VAL A 134 -7.23 -11.59 -6.35
CA VAL A 134 -6.44 -12.53 -5.57
C VAL A 134 -6.86 -13.92 -5.98
N ARG A 135 -5.89 -14.74 -6.39
CA ARG A 135 -6.12 -16.12 -6.76
C ARG A 135 -5.23 -17.06 -5.97
N GLN A 136 -5.80 -18.16 -5.52
CA GLN A 136 -5.06 -19.28 -4.97
C GLN A 136 -4.61 -20.19 -6.10
N LEU A 137 -3.32 -20.44 -6.17
CA LEU A 137 -2.73 -21.34 -7.15
C LEU A 137 -2.69 -22.75 -6.56
N SER A 138 -3.06 -23.72 -7.37
CA SER A 138 -2.83 -25.14 -7.05
C SER A 138 -1.44 -25.55 -7.50
N ASP A 139 -0.93 -26.66 -6.95
CA ASP A 139 0.39 -27.20 -7.29
C ASP A 139 0.59 -27.44 -8.80
N ASN A 140 -0.50 -27.71 -9.52
CA ASN A 140 -0.48 -28.04 -10.95
C ASN A 140 -0.81 -26.84 -11.86
N ALA A 141 -1.01 -25.64 -11.31
CA ALA A 141 -1.39 -24.46 -12.09
C ALA A 141 -0.32 -24.13 -13.16
N GLN A 142 -0.75 -24.06 -14.42
CA GLN A 142 0.12 -23.69 -15.55
C GLN A 142 0.02 -22.21 -15.89
N SER A 143 -1.06 -21.57 -15.45
CA SER A 143 -1.32 -20.16 -15.63
C SER A 143 -1.91 -19.54 -14.37
N VAL A 144 -1.82 -18.21 -14.27
CA VAL A 144 -2.46 -17.45 -13.18
C VAL A 144 -3.98 -17.61 -13.23
N ASP A 145 -4.52 -17.79 -14.43
CA ASP A 145 -5.96 -17.91 -14.66
C ASP A 145 -6.51 -19.28 -14.26
N ASP A 146 -5.64 -20.27 -14.00
CA ASP A 146 -6.02 -21.60 -13.49
C ASP A 146 -6.30 -21.57 -11.98
N GLY A 147 -5.89 -20.51 -11.28
CA GLY A 147 -6.08 -20.36 -9.84
C GLY A 147 -7.54 -20.08 -9.46
N GLU A 148 -7.92 -20.59 -8.30
CA GLU A 148 -9.22 -20.32 -7.67
C GLU A 148 -9.31 -18.85 -7.27
N ALA A 149 -10.40 -18.18 -7.62
CA ALA A 149 -10.61 -16.78 -7.26
C ALA A 149 -10.98 -16.66 -5.78
N LEU A 150 -10.11 -16.02 -5.00
CA LEU A 150 -10.33 -15.80 -3.57
C LEU A 150 -10.98 -14.45 -3.29
N ALA A 151 -10.57 -13.41 -4.02
CA ALA A 151 -11.11 -12.07 -3.86
C ALA A 151 -11.00 -11.29 -5.16
N ASP A 152 -11.95 -10.38 -5.35
CA ASP A 152 -11.97 -9.39 -6.42
C ASP A 152 -12.33 -8.04 -5.80
N LEU A 153 -11.29 -7.27 -5.48
CA LEU A 153 -11.38 -6.05 -4.70
C LEU A 153 -11.23 -4.84 -5.61
N ASN A 154 -11.81 -3.70 -5.22
CA ASN A 154 -11.52 -2.43 -5.84
C ASN A 154 -11.54 -1.29 -4.82
N HIS A 155 -10.75 -0.25 -5.10
CA HIS A 155 -10.55 0.86 -4.17
C HIS A 155 -11.82 1.68 -3.84
N ARG A 156 -12.91 1.51 -4.60
CA ARG A 156 -14.17 2.23 -4.38
C ARG A 156 -15.13 1.48 -3.47
N GLN A 157 -15.18 0.15 -3.61
CA GLN A 157 -16.06 -0.72 -2.85
C GLN A 157 -15.38 -1.26 -1.59
N ASP A 158 -14.06 -1.43 -1.63
CA ASP A 158 -13.25 -2.04 -0.56
C ASP A 158 -12.15 -1.10 -0.04
N PRO A 159 -12.46 0.15 0.37
CA PRO A 159 -11.44 1.14 0.81
C PRO A 159 -10.68 0.72 2.09
N GLU A 160 -11.21 -0.24 2.84
CA GLU A 160 -10.54 -0.86 3.98
C GLU A 160 -9.53 -1.95 3.60
N ARG A 161 -9.56 -2.43 2.35
CA ARG A 161 -8.62 -3.44 1.82
C ARG A 161 -7.72 -2.91 0.71
N VAL A 162 -8.18 -1.92 -0.06
CA VAL A 162 -7.45 -1.33 -1.19
C VAL A 162 -7.44 0.19 -1.07
N GLN A 163 -6.26 0.77 -0.85
CA GLN A 163 -6.05 2.21 -0.82
C GLN A 163 -5.00 2.61 -1.85
N PHE A 164 -5.04 3.88 -2.23
CA PHE A 164 -4.11 4.44 -3.20
C PHE A 164 -3.74 5.88 -2.83
N GLU A 165 -2.46 6.19 -2.92
CA GLU A 165 -1.89 7.51 -2.69
C GLU A 165 -0.79 7.76 -3.73
N ASP A 166 -0.94 8.79 -4.56
CA ASP A 166 -0.07 9.17 -5.67
C ASP A 166 0.20 8.06 -6.70
N ARG A 167 1.27 7.26 -6.52
CA ARG A 167 1.63 6.11 -7.36
C ARG A 167 1.76 4.83 -6.53
N THR A 168 1.28 4.87 -5.29
CA THR A 168 1.44 3.82 -4.31
C THR A 168 0.10 3.15 -4.06
N VAL A 169 0.04 1.85 -4.27
CA VAL A 169 -1.11 1.01 -3.95
C VAL A 169 -0.84 0.32 -2.62
N TYR A 170 -1.79 0.42 -1.70
CA TYR A 170 -1.77 -0.28 -0.42
C TYR A 170 -2.84 -1.37 -0.44
N LEU A 171 -2.47 -2.58 -0.03
CA LEU A 171 -3.36 -3.75 -0.04
C LEU A 171 -3.36 -4.46 1.31
N LEU A 172 -4.52 -4.97 1.71
CA LEU A 172 -4.68 -6.02 2.73
C LEU A 172 -5.33 -7.24 2.08
N ILE A 173 -4.59 -8.35 2.08
CA ILE A 173 -5.08 -9.62 1.56
C ILE A 173 -5.33 -10.55 2.73
N ASP A 174 -6.56 -11.03 2.83
CA ASP A 174 -6.96 -11.98 3.86
C ASP A 174 -6.22 -13.31 3.72
N ALA A 175 -5.56 -13.75 4.79
CA ALA A 175 -4.88 -15.04 4.85
C ALA A 175 -5.64 -16.08 5.68
N THR A 176 -6.84 -15.75 6.18
CA THR A 176 -7.67 -16.61 7.05
C THR A 176 -8.75 -17.36 6.30
N SER A 177 -9.24 -16.81 5.19
CA SER A 177 -10.29 -17.43 4.36
C SER A 177 -9.77 -18.59 3.50
N THR A 178 -8.48 -18.87 3.56
CA THR A 178 -7.76 -19.69 2.59
C THR A 178 -7.04 -20.85 3.26
N THR A 179 -6.90 -21.99 2.56
CA THR A 179 -6.02 -23.10 2.96
C THR A 179 -4.53 -22.78 2.78
N LEU A 180 -4.16 -21.49 2.85
CA LEU A 180 -2.79 -21.07 2.63
C LEU A 180 -1.87 -21.66 3.70
N PRO A 181 -0.77 -22.29 3.26
CA PRO A 181 0.30 -22.66 4.17
C PRO A 181 0.77 -21.44 4.98
N SER A 182 0.57 -21.48 6.29
CA SER A 182 1.12 -20.45 7.16
C SER A 182 2.58 -20.78 7.44
N GLY A 183 3.49 -20.38 6.56
CA GLY A 183 4.93 -20.58 6.77
C GLY A 183 5.55 -19.60 7.76
N ARG A 184 6.77 -19.91 8.21
CA ARG A 184 7.63 -18.95 8.95
C ARG A 184 8.33 -17.95 8.03
N LYS A 185 8.37 -18.22 6.73
CA LYS A 185 8.94 -17.37 5.69
C LYS A 185 7.96 -17.30 4.55
N VAL A 186 7.92 -16.16 3.88
CA VAL A 186 7.16 -15.95 2.65
C VAL A 186 8.13 -15.44 1.60
N ARG A 187 8.12 -16.05 0.42
CA ARG A 187 8.81 -15.56 -0.76
C ARG A 187 7.84 -14.70 -1.58
N VAL A 188 8.28 -13.49 -1.90
CA VAL A 188 7.55 -12.58 -2.77
C VAL A 188 8.27 -12.56 -4.10
N ILE A 189 7.55 -12.87 -5.17
CA ILE A 189 8.11 -12.96 -6.52
C ILE A 189 7.35 -11.99 -7.41
N TYR A 190 8.09 -11.16 -8.14
CA TYR A 190 7.54 -10.25 -9.14
C TYR A 190 8.23 -10.52 -10.48
N HIS A 191 7.46 -10.63 -11.54
CA HIS A 191 7.98 -10.76 -12.89
C HIS A 191 7.54 -9.55 -13.73
N PRO A 192 8.36 -8.48 -13.77
CA PRO A 192 8.06 -7.34 -14.61
C PRO A 192 8.10 -7.75 -16.09
N PRO A 193 7.21 -7.21 -16.94
CA PRO A 193 7.18 -7.51 -18.37
C PRO A 193 8.55 -7.29 -19.03
N GLY A 194 9.01 -8.27 -19.82
CA GLY A 194 10.26 -8.16 -20.58
C GLY A 194 11.55 -8.25 -19.76
N SER A 195 11.47 -8.60 -18.47
CA SER A 195 12.62 -8.68 -17.56
C SER A 195 12.67 -10.05 -16.87
N LYS A 196 13.74 -10.35 -16.12
CA LYS A 196 13.79 -11.57 -15.30
C LYS A 196 12.94 -11.39 -14.03
N ALA A 197 12.38 -12.49 -13.53
CA ALA A 197 11.74 -12.49 -12.23
C ALA A 197 12.70 -12.04 -11.12
N ILE A 198 12.20 -11.21 -10.22
CA ILE A 198 12.87 -10.78 -9.00
C ILE A 198 12.14 -11.31 -7.79
N GLN A 199 12.88 -11.57 -6.72
CA GLN A 199 12.32 -12.16 -5.51
C GLN A 199 12.92 -11.57 -4.25
N GLY A 200 12.11 -11.55 -3.19
CA GLY A 200 12.51 -11.22 -1.84
C GLY A 200 11.91 -12.21 -0.84
N THR A 201 12.51 -12.29 0.34
CA THR A 201 11.99 -13.14 1.42
C THR A 201 11.69 -12.27 2.63
N LEU A 202 10.53 -12.51 3.25
CA LEU A 202 10.12 -11.87 4.49
C LEU A 202 9.64 -12.91 5.52
N ALA A 203 9.34 -12.42 6.70
CA ALA A 203 8.78 -13.21 7.79
C ALA A 203 7.34 -13.64 7.44
N GLY A 204 7.03 -14.93 7.57
CA GLY A 204 5.68 -15.45 7.31
C GLY A 204 4.76 -15.31 8.51
N MET A 205 3.49 -15.73 8.35
CA MET A 205 2.45 -15.58 9.38
C MET A 205 2.79 -16.30 10.70
N LEU A 206 3.56 -17.39 10.66
CA LEU A 206 4.01 -18.12 11.87
C LEU A 206 5.34 -17.63 12.44
N SER A 207 5.93 -16.57 11.89
CA SER A 207 7.12 -15.98 12.48
C SER A 207 6.73 -15.25 13.78
N GLY A 208 6.86 -15.92 14.92
CA GLY A 208 6.49 -15.41 16.26
C GLY A 208 7.33 -14.23 16.78
N GLY A 209 7.82 -13.36 15.90
CA GLY A 209 8.59 -12.17 16.24
C GLY A 209 7.75 -10.92 16.03
N SER A 210 7.13 -10.42 17.10
CA SER A 210 6.73 -9.02 17.20
C SER A 210 7.98 -8.14 17.12
N SER A 211 8.40 -7.77 15.91
CA SER A 211 9.45 -6.75 15.72
C SER A 211 8.84 -5.53 15.05
N GLY A 212 8.11 -4.74 15.85
CA GLY A 212 7.61 -3.41 15.48
C GLY A 212 6.54 -3.48 14.40
N SER A 213 5.27 -3.29 14.77
CA SER A 213 4.14 -3.23 13.86
C SER A 213 4.28 -2.05 12.89
N VAL A 214 5.10 -2.20 11.86
CA VAL A 214 5.12 -1.26 10.76
C VAL A 214 3.85 -1.51 10.00
N ARG A 215 2.84 -0.69 10.26
CA ARG A 215 1.58 -0.72 9.54
C ARG A 215 1.88 -0.33 8.10
N ILE A 216 1.95 -1.35 7.24
CA ILE A 216 2.12 -1.16 5.80
C ILE A 216 0.82 -0.56 5.26
N PHE A 217 -0.32 -1.09 5.71
CA PHE A 217 -1.63 -0.55 5.38
C PHE A 217 -2.14 0.33 6.52
N ARG A 218 -2.45 1.60 6.22
CA ARG A 218 -2.96 2.56 7.19
C ARG A 218 -4.46 2.33 7.37
N GLY A 219 -4.84 1.55 8.38
CA GLY A 219 -6.24 1.41 8.79
C GLY A 219 -6.85 2.78 9.15
N GLY A 220 -8.10 3.00 8.72
CA GLY A 220 -8.78 4.30 8.77
C GLY A 220 -8.82 4.97 10.14
N SER A 221 -8.19 6.14 10.20
CA SER A 221 -8.58 7.25 11.09
C SER A 221 -8.06 8.56 10.50
N SER A 222 -8.51 8.91 9.29
CA SER A 222 -8.35 10.27 8.76
C SER A 222 -9.39 11.21 9.39
N LYS A 223 -9.25 11.44 10.70
CA LYS A 223 -9.61 12.73 11.29
C LYS A 223 -8.31 13.37 11.76
N ASN A 224 -7.78 14.25 10.90
CA ASN A 224 -6.72 15.23 11.17
C ASN A 224 -5.32 14.69 11.49
N ALA A 225 -4.44 14.68 10.48
CA ALA A 225 -3.06 15.15 10.62
C ALA A 225 -2.45 15.41 9.24
N ALA A 226 -2.62 16.61 8.71
CA ALA A 226 -1.70 17.13 7.72
C ALA A 226 -0.30 17.25 8.36
N PRO A 227 0.80 16.93 7.67
CA PRO A 227 2.14 17.22 8.17
C PRO A 227 2.28 18.73 8.36
N LYS A 228 2.65 19.16 9.57
CA LYS A 228 3.15 20.53 9.78
C LYS A 228 4.40 20.70 8.94
N ALA A 229 4.29 21.43 7.83
CA ALA A 229 5.45 21.93 7.11
C ALA A 229 6.25 22.83 8.06
N GLY A 230 7.44 22.36 8.42
CA GLY A 230 8.45 23.17 9.09
C GLY A 230 8.80 24.37 8.24
N GLY A 231 8.78 25.55 8.85
CA GLY A 231 8.86 26.82 8.18
C GLY A 231 10.19 27.08 7.47
N SER A 232 10.10 27.84 6.40
CA SER A 232 11.11 28.83 6.06
C SER A 232 10.41 30.17 5.90
N ALA A 233 10.69 31.06 6.85
CA ALA A 233 10.16 32.40 6.93
C ALA A 233 10.88 33.33 5.95
N ARG A 234 10.15 34.13 5.15
CA ARG A 234 10.38 35.59 4.96
C ARG A 234 9.35 36.22 3.99
N PRO A 235 9.22 37.56 3.93
CA PRO A 235 8.13 38.26 4.58
C PRO A 235 7.19 38.98 3.60
N SER A 236 6.01 39.30 4.13
CA SER A 236 5.03 40.24 3.59
C SER A 236 5.60 41.65 3.43
N ASN A 237 5.41 42.25 2.24
CA ASN A 237 4.87 43.61 2.09
C ASN A 237 4.70 43.98 0.61
N SER A 238 3.47 44.25 0.19
CA SER A 238 3.08 45.59 -0.29
C SER A 238 1.59 45.61 -0.63
N SER A 239 0.90 46.46 0.11
CA SER A 239 -0.40 47.07 -0.15
C SER A 239 -0.44 47.78 -1.51
N GLY A 240 -1.57 47.68 -2.21
CA GLY A 240 -1.83 48.50 -3.39
C GLY A 240 -3.19 48.24 -4.04
N ALA A 241 -4.19 49.01 -3.60
CA ALA A 241 -5.36 49.51 -4.33
C ALA A 241 -6.22 48.54 -5.19
N PHE A 242 -7.46 48.41 -4.75
CA PHE A 242 -8.64 48.17 -5.58
C PHE A 242 -8.64 49.11 -6.79
N GLN A 243 -8.84 48.55 -7.99
CA GLN A 243 -9.37 49.30 -9.12
C GLN A 243 -10.36 48.41 -9.87
N GLU A 244 -11.60 48.86 -9.81
CA GLU A 244 -12.77 48.37 -10.51
C GLU A 244 -12.71 48.84 -11.97
N GLU A 245 -12.69 47.93 -12.95
CA GLU A 245 -13.07 48.26 -14.32
C GLU A 245 -13.62 47.04 -15.10
N GLN A 246 -14.95 47.12 -15.27
CA GLN A 246 -15.88 46.60 -16.29
C GLN A 246 -15.62 45.35 -17.16
N PRO A 247 -16.69 44.56 -17.43
CA PRO A 247 -16.67 43.39 -18.31
C PRO A 247 -16.72 43.78 -19.80
N LEU A 248 -15.84 43.17 -20.61
CA LEU A 248 -15.89 43.34 -22.06
C LEU A 248 -17.07 42.59 -22.69
N ARG A 249 -17.79 43.35 -23.52
CA ARG A 249 -18.97 43.02 -24.32
C ARG A 249 -18.84 41.77 -25.18
N SER A 250 -19.92 41.01 -25.18
CA SER A 250 -20.35 40.05 -26.19
C SER A 250 -20.33 40.67 -27.61
N GLN A 251 -19.77 39.95 -28.58
CA GLN A 251 -19.97 40.24 -30.00
C GLN A 251 -21.09 39.36 -30.59
N PRO A 252 -21.97 39.92 -31.45
CA PRO A 252 -23.08 39.19 -32.06
C PRO A 252 -22.67 38.41 -33.32
N VAL A 253 -23.42 37.33 -33.52
CA VAL A 253 -23.50 36.46 -34.70
C VAL A 253 -23.92 37.28 -35.93
N SER A 254 -23.24 37.10 -37.06
CA SER A 254 -23.69 37.57 -38.37
C SER A 254 -23.91 36.39 -39.30
N SER A 255 -25.18 36.02 -39.46
CA SER A 255 -25.70 35.20 -40.55
C SER A 255 -25.87 36.08 -41.80
N GLY A 256 -25.11 35.80 -42.85
CA GLY A 256 -25.24 36.46 -44.15
C GLY A 256 -25.58 35.43 -45.24
N THR A 257 -26.86 35.37 -45.59
CA THR A 257 -27.40 34.77 -46.82
C THR A 257 -27.22 35.77 -47.95
N GLY A 258 -26.79 35.33 -49.13
CA GLY A 258 -26.69 36.18 -50.32
C GLY A 258 -26.38 35.41 -51.59
N ASP A 259 -27.43 35.16 -52.37
CA ASP A 259 -27.43 34.69 -53.76
C ASP A 259 -26.67 35.62 -54.73
N ASN A 260 -26.03 34.99 -55.72
CA ASN A 260 -26.19 35.21 -57.18
C ASN A 260 -24.85 35.13 -57.94
N GLY A 261 -24.83 34.25 -58.94
CA GLY A 261 -23.77 34.09 -59.95
C GLY A 261 -23.90 32.76 -60.66
#